data_AF-A0A1H1KLY0-F1
#
_entry.id   AF-A0A1H1KLY0-F1
#
_cell.length_a   1.000
_cell.length_b   1.000
_cell.length_c   1.000
_cell.angle_alpha   90.00
_cell.angle_beta   90.00
_cell.angle_gamma   90.00
#
_symmetry.space_group_name_H-M   'P 1'
#
loop_
_entity.id
_entity.type
_entity.pdbx_description
1 polymer ?
#
loop_
_entity_poly.entity_id
_entity_poly.type
_entity_poly.pdbx_seq_one_letter_code
_entity_poly.pdbx_strand_id
1 'polypeptide(L)'
;MSDMQIRALAESRGTVIFAESFVSSEQFTGLFREGMGLVEETATYLDGKGREDSKRLSRQGALGYATESMRLTTRLMQLASWLLLQRAVGEGELSRLQAERDKARISWKDAQLPSSTEALAHLPQGLLALIARSMRIQERICHLDRQITASLAGNAKAPTAGDNPVNEQITRLRSALQGFKA
;
A
#
# COMPACT_ATOMS: atom_id res chain seq x y z
N MET A 1 -10.52 27.67 30.94
CA MET A 1 -10.79 26.38 30.27
C MET A 1 -10.64 26.49 28.74
N SER A 2 -9.62 27.19 28.20
CA SER A 2 -9.55 27.51 26.75
C SER A 2 -8.25 27.11 26.04
N ASP A 3 -7.19 26.73 26.75
CA ASP A 3 -5.92 26.34 26.11
C ASP A 3 -5.89 24.90 25.56
N MET A 4 -6.69 23.99 26.14
CA MET A 4 -6.73 22.59 25.72
C MET A 4 -7.46 22.38 24.39
N GLN A 5 -8.43 23.25 24.05
CA GLN A 5 -9.16 23.20 22.78
C GLN A 5 -8.36 23.81 21.62
N ILE A 6 -7.52 24.83 21.87
CA ILE A 6 -6.69 25.45 20.82
C ILE A 6 -5.55 24.50 20.40
N ARG A 7 -4.99 23.72 21.33
CA ARG A 7 -3.93 22.75 21.05
C ARG A 7 -4.40 21.58 20.18
N ALA A 8 -5.61 21.05 20.42
CA ALA A 8 -6.22 19.98 19.64
C ALA A 8 -6.53 20.40 18.19
N LEU A 9 -6.90 21.67 17.96
CA LEU A 9 -7.14 22.22 16.62
C LEU A 9 -5.82 22.42 15.83
N ALA A 10 -4.71 22.72 16.49
CA ALA A 10 -3.40 22.85 15.87
C ALA A 10 -2.79 21.48 15.49
N GLU A 11 -2.95 20.46 16.33
CA GLU A 11 -2.52 19.08 16.04
C GLU A 11 -3.33 18.47 14.87
N SER A 12 -4.64 18.76 14.79
CA SER A 12 -5.48 18.40 13.65
C SER A 12 -4.98 19.01 12.34
N ARG A 13 -4.58 20.30 12.34
CA ARG A 13 -4.05 20.97 11.14
C ARG A 13 -2.73 20.38 10.65
N GLY A 14 -1.80 20.02 11.55
CA GLY A 14 -0.52 19.40 11.16
C GLY A 14 -0.69 18.01 10.54
N THR A 15 -1.68 17.25 11.04
CA THR A 15 -1.98 15.89 10.58
C THR A 15 -2.65 15.88 9.20
N VAL A 16 -3.49 16.88 8.91
CA VAL A 16 -4.11 17.08 7.59
C VAL A 16 -3.05 17.36 6.51
N ILE A 17 -2.02 18.16 6.83
CA ILE A 17 -0.94 18.51 5.89
C ILE A 17 -0.11 17.28 5.50
N PHE A 18 0.25 16.42 6.47
CA PHE A 18 1.08 15.24 6.17
C PHE A 18 0.38 14.30 5.20
N ALA A 19 -0.89 14.00 5.44
CA ALA A 19 -1.60 13.04 4.62
C ALA A 19 -2.06 13.61 3.26
N GLU A 20 -2.18 14.95 3.09
CA GLU A 20 -2.37 15.60 1.78
C GLU A 20 -1.06 15.64 0.99
N SER A 21 0.06 15.93 1.67
CA SER A 21 1.41 15.82 1.09
C SER A 21 1.80 14.39 0.72
N PHE A 22 1.13 13.39 1.32
CA PHE A 22 1.43 11.99 1.12
C PHE A 22 0.86 11.44 -0.21
N VAL A 23 -0.36 11.82 -0.61
CA VAL A 23 -0.93 11.38 -1.91
C VAL A 23 -0.19 12.03 -3.07
N SER A 24 0.36 13.22 -2.86
CA SER A 24 1.26 13.89 -3.80
C SER A 24 2.69 13.34 -3.78
N SER A 25 2.99 12.34 -2.93
CA SER A 25 4.31 11.73 -2.88
C SER A 25 4.59 10.85 -4.10
N GLU A 26 5.86 10.84 -4.51
CA GLU A 26 6.36 9.95 -5.56
C GLU A 26 6.17 8.47 -5.21
N GLN A 27 6.24 8.13 -3.91
CA GLN A 27 6.03 6.77 -3.41
C GLN A 27 4.61 6.26 -3.68
N PHE A 28 3.58 7.08 -3.40
CA PHE A 28 2.20 6.72 -3.71
C PHE A 28 1.97 6.61 -5.22
N THR A 29 2.46 7.56 -5.99
CA THR A 29 2.31 7.55 -7.47
C THR A 29 2.92 6.29 -8.08
N GLY A 30 4.10 5.87 -7.62
CA GLY A 30 4.73 4.63 -8.05
C GLY A 30 3.89 3.39 -7.69
N LEU A 31 3.41 3.31 -6.44
CA LEU A 31 2.58 2.19 -5.98
C LEU A 31 1.23 2.12 -6.70
N PHE A 32 0.63 3.27 -7.02
CA PHE A 32 -0.62 3.36 -7.78
C PHE A 32 -0.44 2.81 -9.20
N ARG A 33 0.61 3.25 -9.91
CA ARG A 33 0.91 2.74 -11.26
C ARG A 33 1.20 1.25 -11.25
N GLU A 34 2.00 0.79 -10.30
CA GLU A 34 2.34 -0.63 -10.15
C GLU A 34 1.08 -1.47 -9.85
N GLY A 35 0.22 -0.99 -8.94
CA GLY A 35 -1.04 -1.64 -8.60
C GLY A 35 -1.98 -1.75 -9.80
N MET A 36 -2.25 -0.64 -10.48
CA MET A 36 -3.13 -0.62 -11.66
C MET A 36 -2.56 -1.43 -12.83
N GLY A 37 -1.24 -1.35 -13.06
CA GLY A 37 -0.58 -2.17 -14.07
C GLY A 37 -0.68 -3.67 -13.77
N LEU A 38 -0.58 -4.07 -12.50
CA LEU A 38 -0.77 -5.48 -12.13
C LEU A 38 -2.21 -5.97 -12.34
N VAL A 39 -3.22 -5.10 -12.13
CA VAL A 39 -4.62 -5.41 -12.44
C VAL A 39 -4.79 -5.68 -13.94
N GLU A 40 -4.27 -4.78 -14.78
CA GLU A 40 -4.33 -4.90 -16.24
C GLU A 40 -3.60 -6.15 -16.75
N GLU A 41 -2.38 -6.39 -16.26
CA GLU A 41 -1.60 -7.56 -16.62
C GLU A 41 -2.29 -8.87 -16.20
N THR A 42 -2.92 -8.88 -15.02
CA THR A 42 -3.68 -10.04 -14.55
C THR A 42 -4.90 -10.29 -15.42
N ALA A 43 -5.66 -9.25 -15.78
CA ALA A 43 -6.80 -9.39 -16.68
C ALA A 43 -6.36 -9.96 -18.05
N THR A 44 -5.31 -9.39 -18.63
CA THR A 44 -4.72 -9.85 -19.90
C THR A 44 -4.29 -11.31 -19.83
N TYR A 45 -3.64 -11.71 -18.74
CA TYR A 45 -3.23 -13.10 -18.54
C TYR A 45 -4.44 -14.04 -18.39
N LEU A 46 -5.40 -13.72 -17.51
CA LEU A 46 -6.53 -14.59 -17.21
C LEU A 46 -7.46 -14.77 -18.43
N ASP A 47 -7.58 -13.77 -19.29
CA ASP A 47 -8.40 -13.87 -20.51
C ASP A 47 -7.67 -14.49 -21.70
N GLY A 48 -6.34 -14.39 -21.74
CA GLY A 48 -5.50 -14.98 -22.78
C GLY A 48 -4.82 -16.26 -22.31
N LYS A 49 -3.49 -16.15 -22.13
CA LYS A 49 -2.58 -17.28 -21.88
C LYS A 49 -2.97 -18.14 -20.67
N GLY A 50 -3.53 -17.54 -19.62
CA GLY A 50 -3.98 -18.25 -18.42
C GLY A 50 -5.06 -19.28 -18.71
N ARG A 51 -5.94 -19.06 -19.71
CA ARG A 51 -6.91 -20.07 -20.14
C ARG A 51 -6.25 -21.26 -20.82
N GLU A 52 -5.20 -21.02 -21.61
CA GLU A 52 -4.45 -22.10 -22.27
C GLU A 52 -3.65 -22.91 -21.25
N ASP A 53 -3.00 -22.22 -20.31
CA ASP A 53 -2.24 -22.85 -19.23
C ASP A 53 -3.16 -23.69 -18.33
N SER A 54 -4.36 -23.18 -18.00
CA SER A 54 -5.37 -23.89 -17.20
C SER A 54 -5.85 -25.19 -17.87
N LYS A 55 -6.03 -25.19 -19.20
CA LYS A 55 -6.48 -26.38 -19.96
C LYS A 55 -5.45 -27.52 -19.96
N ARG A 56 -4.18 -27.23 -19.72
CA ARG A 56 -3.09 -28.23 -19.70
C ARG A 56 -2.88 -28.87 -18.32
N LEU A 57 -3.57 -28.38 -17.29
CA LEU A 57 -3.42 -28.86 -15.93
C LEU A 57 -4.19 -30.17 -15.70
N SER A 58 -3.71 -30.96 -14.74
CA SER A 58 -4.50 -32.06 -14.17
C SER A 58 -5.74 -31.53 -13.46
N ARG A 59 -6.72 -32.39 -13.17
CA ARG A 59 -7.94 -31.99 -12.44
C ARG A 59 -7.63 -31.27 -11.12
N GLN A 60 -6.62 -31.73 -10.39
CA GLN A 60 -6.17 -31.09 -9.14
C GLN A 60 -5.52 -29.73 -9.39
N GLY A 61 -4.67 -29.62 -10.42
CA GLY A 61 -4.07 -28.35 -10.82
C GLY A 61 -5.09 -27.32 -11.31
N ALA A 62 -6.12 -27.76 -12.05
CA ALA A 62 -7.19 -26.90 -12.52
C ALA A 62 -8.05 -26.33 -11.37
N LEU A 63 -8.32 -27.15 -10.34
CA LEU A 63 -9.00 -26.68 -9.12
C LEU A 63 -8.15 -25.64 -8.38
N GLY A 64 -6.85 -25.93 -8.20
CA GLY A 64 -5.90 -24.99 -7.60
C GLY A 64 -5.81 -23.67 -8.38
N TYR A 65 -5.74 -23.74 -9.71
CA TYR A 65 -5.78 -22.58 -10.59
C TYR A 65 -7.04 -21.75 -10.39
N ALA A 66 -8.21 -22.37 -10.37
CA ALA A 66 -9.47 -21.66 -10.17
C ALA A 66 -9.50 -20.94 -8.82
N THR A 67 -9.16 -21.64 -7.73
CA THR A 67 -9.12 -21.05 -6.39
C THR A 67 -8.12 -19.90 -6.27
N GLU A 68 -6.90 -20.09 -6.77
CA GLU A 68 -5.85 -19.07 -6.67
C GLU A 68 -6.08 -17.88 -7.59
N SER A 69 -6.66 -18.10 -8.77
CA SER A 69 -7.05 -17.01 -9.68
C SER A 69 -8.12 -16.11 -9.05
N MET A 70 -9.15 -16.70 -8.41
CA MET A 70 -10.17 -15.93 -7.67
C MET A 70 -9.57 -15.19 -6.48
N ARG A 71 -8.66 -15.83 -5.72
CA ARG A 71 -7.96 -15.18 -4.61
C ARG A 71 -7.13 -14.00 -5.10
N LEU A 72 -6.41 -14.17 -6.20
CA LEU A 72 -5.64 -13.11 -6.83
C LEU A 72 -6.55 -11.94 -7.26
N THR A 73 -7.66 -12.21 -7.94
CA THR A 73 -8.57 -11.14 -8.38
C THR A 73 -9.21 -10.40 -7.21
N THR A 74 -9.61 -11.11 -6.16
CA THR A 74 -10.16 -10.48 -4.94
C THR A 74 -9.12 -9.61 -4.27
N ARG A 75 -7.87 -10.09 -4.15
CA ARG A 75 -6.76 -9.29 -3.61
C ARG A 75 -6.54 -8.03 -4.44
N LEU A 76 -6.45 -8.16 -5.76
CA LEU A 76 -6.23 -7.04 -6.66
C LEU A 76 -7.37 -6.01 -6.58
N MET A 77 -8.61 -6.46 -6.46
CA MET A 77 -9.77 -5.58 -6.27
C MET A 77 -9.68 -4.80 -4.96
N GLN A 78 -9.26 -5.44 -3.87
CA GLN A 78 -9.05 -4.78 -2.57
C GLN A 78 -7.90 -3.75 -2.65
N LEU A 79 -6.79 -4.09 -3.31
CA LEU A 79 -5.68 -3.17 -3.55
C LEU A 79 -6.13 -1.96 -4.38
N ALA A 80 -6.84 -2.19 -5.48
CA ALA A 80 -7.36 -1.13 -6.34
C ALA A 80 -8.33 -0.21 -5.59
N SER A 81 -9.25 -0.79 -4.81
CA SER A 81 -10.21 -0.04 -4.00
C SER A 81 -9.51 0.86 -2.98
N TRP A 82 -8.48 0.37 -2.30
CA TRP A 82 -7.68 1.19 -1.37
C TRP A 82 -6.91 2.29 -2.10
N LEU A 83 -6.28 1.97 -3.23
CA LEU A 83 -5.53 2.95 -4.03
C LEU A 83 -6.42 4.08 -4.56
N LEU A 84 -7.60 3.75 -5.07
CA LEU A 84 -8.58 4.73 -5.54
C LEU A 84 -9.11 5.59 -4.40
N LEU A 85 -9.38 4.98 -3.25
CA LEU A 85 -9.83 5.71 -2.06
C LEU A 85 -8.79 6.75 -1.63
N GLN A 86 -7.50 6.37 -1.57
CA GLN A 86 -6.43 7.31 -1.22
C GLN A 86 -6.27 8.41 -2.28
N ARG A 87 -6.44 8.09 -3.57
CA ARG A 87 -6.40 9.09 -4.63
C ARG A 87 -7.50 10.14 -4.47
N ALA A 88 -8.73 9.72 -4.25
CA ALA A 88 -9.88 10.62 -4.08
C ALA A 88 -9.74 11.50 -2.83
N VAL A 89 -9.11 10.99 -1.76
CA VAL A 89 -8.76 11.81 -0.58
C VAL A 89 -7.70 12.87 -0.92
N GLY A 90 -6.68 12.52 -1.70
CA GLY A 90 -5.64 13.47 -2.12
C GLY A 90 -6.10 14.51 -3.13
N GLU A 91 -7.07 14.15 -3.98
CA GLU A 91 -7.73 15.08 -4.92
C GLU A 91 -8.75 16.00 -4.21
N GLY A 92 -9.03 15.75 -2.93
CA GLY A 92 -9.99 16.52 -2.13
C GLY A 92 -11.46 16.18 -2.44
N GLU A 93 -11.73 15.15 -3.24
CA GLU A 93 -13.08 14.67 -3.59
C GLU A 93 -13.78 14.01 -2.40
N LEU A 94 -13.01 13.37 -1.51
CA LEU A 94 -13.50 12.68 -0.33
C LEU A 94 -12.89 13.25 0.95
N SER A 95 -13.74 13.53 1.95
CA SER A 95 -13.26 13.89 3.27
C SER A 95 -12.61 12.68 3.94
N ARG A 96 -11.52 12.88 4.69
CA ARG A 96 -10.82 11.81 5.42
C ARG A 96 -11.72 11.02 6.38
N LEU A 97 -12.69 11.69 7.01
CA LEU A 97 -13.66 11.02 7.89
C LEU A 97 -14.60 10.08 7.12
N GLN A 98 -14.89 10.40 5.85
CA GLN A 98 -15.63 9.51 4.96
C GLN A 98 -14.72 8.36 4.50
N ALA A 99 -13.47 8.66 4.16
CA ALA A 99 -12.51 7.66 3.74
C ALA A 99 -12.21 6.61 4.81
N GLU A 100 -12.08 6.97 6.09
CA GLU A 100 -11.89 5.98 7.17
C GLU A 100 -13.11 5.05 7.34
N ARG A 101 -14.33 5.56 7.12
CA ARG A 101 -15.56 4.73 7.13
C ARG A 101 -15.58 3.76 5.95
N ASP A 102 -15.20 4.21 4.77
CA ASP A 102 -15.16 3.36 3.57
C ASP A 102 -14.00 2.38 3.60
N LYS A 103 -12.85 2.77 4.17
CA LYS A 103 -11.70 1.89 4.42
C LYS A 103 -12.04 0.75 5.37
N ALA A 104 -12.90 0.97 6.36
CA ALA A 104 -13.35 -0.10 7.27
C ALA A 104 -14.08 -1.25 6.53
N ARG A 105 -14.55 -1.02 5.30
CA ARG A 105 -15.16 -2.05 4.44
C ARG A 105 -14.12 -2.85 3.65
N ILE A 106 -12.87 -2.36 3.58
CA ILE A 106 -11.76 -3.02 2.88
C ILE A 106 -11.10 -4.02 3.84
N SER A 107 -11.58 -5.28 3.82
CA SER A 107 -11.02 -6.35 4.64
C SER A 107 -9.83 -7.02 3.98
N TRP A 108 -8.62 -6.81 4.52
CA TRP A 108 -7.41 -7.53 4.10
C TRP A 108 -7.32 -8.97 4.63
N LYS A 109 -8.34 -9.44 5.38
CA LYS A 109 -8.30 -10.75 6.06
C LYS A 109 -8.44 -11.93 5.12
N ASP A 110 -9.25 -11.80 4.06
CA ASP A 110 -9.51 -12.90 3.13
C ASP A 110 -8.32 -13.20 2.19
N ALA A 111 -7.46 -12.20 1.98
CA ALA A 111 -6.26 -12.30 1.17
C ALA A 111 -5.08 -13.02 1.87
N GLN A 112 -5.21 -13.32 3.18
CA GLN A 112 -4.13 -13.87 4.02
C GLN A 112 -4.16 -15.39 4.22
N LEU A 113 -5.18 -16.12 3.76
CA LEU A 113 -5.13 -17.58 3.88
C LEU A 113 -3.96 -18.11 3.05
N PRO A 114 -2.95 -18.74 3.68
CA PRO A 114 -1.81 -19.28 2.95
C PRO A 114 -2.29 -20.44 2.08
N SER A 115 -1.99 -20.36 0.79
CA SER A 115 -2.15 -21.48 -0.12
C SER A 115 -1.16 -22.57 0.30
N SER A 116 -1.61 -23.83 0.33
CA SER A 116 -0.70 -24.93 0.64
C SER A 116 0.43 -24.98 -0.40
N THR A 117 1.66 -25.27 0.04
CA THR A 117 2.83 -25.37 -0.84
C THR A 117 2.60 -26.39 -1.97
N GLU A 118 1.85 -27.45 -1.69
CA GLU A 118 1.43 -28.45 -2.69
C GLU A 118 0.47 -27.87 -3.74
N ALA A 119 -0.49 -27.03 -3.33
CA ALA A 119 -1.38 -26.37 -4.28
C ALA A 119 -0.59 -25.45 -5.20
N LEU A 120 0.39 -24.71 -4.65
CA LEU A 120 1.28 -23.81 -5.39
C LEU A 120 2.20 -24.53 -6.39
N ALA A 121 2.65 -25.75 -6.08
CA ALA A 121 3.60 -26.51 -6.91
C ALA A 121 3.03 -26.90 -8.29
N HIS A 122 1.71 -26.98 -8.42
CA HIS A 122 1.04 -27.38 -9.66
C HIS A 122 0.55 -26.21 -10.52
N LEU A 123 0.80 -24.96 -10.11
CA LEU A 123 0.32 -23.80 -10.87
C LEU A 123 1.28 -23.39 -11.99
N PRO A 124 0.75 -22.78 -13.06
CA PRO A 124 1.57 -22.18 -14.11
C PRO A 124 2.45 -21.05 -13.55
N GLN A 125 3.68 -20.96 -14.06
CA GLN A 125 4.65 -19.95 -13.64
C GLN A 125 4.14 -18.52 -13.81
N GLY A 126 3.33 -18.25 -14.84
CA GLY A 126 2.72 -16.94 -15.07
C GLY A 126 1.81 -16.50 -13.93
N LEU A 127 0.94 -17.41 -13.46
CA LEU A 127 0.05 -17.13 -12.34
C LEU A 127 0.82 -16.98 -11.02
N LEU A 128 1.83 -17.82 -10.78
CA LEU A 128 2.71 -17.69 -9.60
C LEU A 128 3.42 -16.33 -9.55
N ALA A 129 3.90 -15.81 -10.69
CA ALA A 129 4.54 -14.51 -10.78
C ALA A 129 3.57 -13.35 -10.49
N LEU A 130 2.31 -13.45 -10.94
CA LEU A 130 1.26 -12.48 -10.61
C LEU A 130 0.91 -12.51 -9.12
N ILE A 131 0.76 -13.71 -8.53
CA ILE A 131 0.51 -13.89 -7.10
C ILE A 131 1.63 -13.27 -6.27
N ALA A 132 2.89 -13.59 -6.55
CA ALA A 132 4.03 -13.07 -5.81
C ALA A 132 4.13 -11.54 -5.87
N ARG A 133 3.86 -10.94 -7.05
CA ARG A 133 3.80 -9.47 -7.18
C ARG A 133 2.64 -8.87 -6.39
N SER A 134 1.45 -9.48 -6.46
CA SER A 134 0.28 -8.99 -5.71
C SER A 134 0.52 -8.99 -4.21
N MET A 135 1.22 -10.00 -3.68
CA MET A 135 1.57 -10.09 -2.26
C MET A 135 2.54 -8.98 -1.84
N ARG A 136 3.59 -8.72 -2.63
CA ARG A 136 4.54 -7.64 -2.36
C ARG A 136 3.89 -6.25 -2.35
N ILE A 137 2.97 -6.00 -3.30
CA ILE A 137 2.21 -4.75 -3.33
C ILE A 137 1.29 -4.65 -2.10
N GLN A 138 0.60 -5.74 -1.75
CA GLN A 138 -0.25 -5.78 -0.56
C GLN A 138 0.54 -5.50 0.72
N GLU A 139 1.71 -6.10 0.90
CA GLU A 139 2.57 -5.84 2.07
C GLU A 139 2.97 -4.37 2.17
N ARG A 140 3.34 -3.75 1.03
CA ARG A 140 3.66 -2.32 0.97
C ARG A 140 2.44 -1.45 1.29
N ILE A 141 1.26 -1.78 0.76
CA ILE A 141 0.01 -1.08 1.07
C ILE A 141 -0.33 -1.23 2.56
N CYS A 142 -0.26 -2.43 3.14
CA CYS A 142 -0.53 -2.63 4.56
C CYS A 142 0.48 -1.93 5.48
N HIS A 143 1.75 -1.83 5.06
CA HIS A 143 2.74 -1.05 5.79
C HIS A 143 2.41 0.44 5.75
N LEU A 144 2.09 0.95 4.55
CA LEU A 144 1.74 2.34 4.32
C LEU A 144 0.47 2.75 5.07
N ASP A 145 -0.55 1.90 5.02
CA ASP A 145 -1.82 2.10 5.72
C ASP A 145 -1.62 2.22 7.24
N ARG A 146 -0.72 1.41 7.81
CA ARG A 146 -0.32 1.50 9.22
C ARG A 146 0.39 2.81 9.52
N GLN A 147 1.30 3.28 8.65
CA GLN A 147 1.97 4.57 8.85
C GLN A 147 0.99 5.74 8.83
N ILE A 148 0.06 5.75 7.86
CA ILE A 148 -0.98 6.78 7.76
C ILE A 148 -1.84 6.77 9.03
N THR A 149 -2.32 5.59 9.45
CA THR A 149 -3.15 5.44 10.65
C THR A 149 -2.40 5.85 11.94
N ALA A 150 -1.12 5.50 12.06
CA ALA A 150 -0.28 5.87 13.21
C ALA A 150 -0.04 7.39 13.27
N SER A 151 0.19 8.04 12.12
CA SER A 151 0.30 9.50 12.05
C SER A 151 -0.98 10.20 12.49
N LEU A 152 -2.14 9.64 12.12
CA LEU A 152 -3.46 10.18 12.46
C LEU A 152 -3.81 10.04 13.95
N ALA A 153 -3.38 8.95 14.59
CA ALA A 153 -3.65 8.69 16.00
C ALA A 153 -2.81 9.56 16.96
N GLY A 154 -2.00 10.49 16.46
CA GLY A 154 -1.01 11.24 17.26
C GLY A 154 0.03 10.34 17.93
N ASN A 155 0.07 9.06 17.54
CA ASN A 155 0.86 8.00 18.15
C ASN A 155 2.08 7.63 17.29
N ALA A 156 2.20 8.24 16.10
CA ALA A 156 3.49 8.49 15.53
C ALA A 156 4.24 9.36 16.54
N LYS A 157 5.07 8.71 17.37
CA LYS A 157 6.22 9.35 17.98
C LYS A 157 6.80 10.19 16.87
N ALA A 158 6.60 11.51 16.94
CA ALA A 158 7.27 12.43 16.03
C ALA A 158 8.73 11.95 16.04
N PRO A 159 9.37 11.71 14.88
CA PRO A 159 10.78 11.40 14.88
C PRO A 159 11.42 12.52 15.69
N THR A 160 11.78 12.21 16.93
CA THR A 160 12.43 13.17 17.81
C THR A 160 13.63 13.62 17.01
N ALA A 161 13.90 14.93 16.95
CA ALA A 161 14.87 15.50 16.03
C ALA A 161 16.31 14.91 16.11
N GLY A 162 16.56 13.92 16.98
CA GLY A 162 17.76 13.07 17.03
C GLY A 162 17.64 11.65 16.42
N ASP A 163 16.50 11.21 15.87
CA ASP A 163 16.33 9.84 15.31
C ASP A 163 16.54 9.76 13.79
N ASN A 164 16.88 10.86 13.12
CA ASN A 164 17.27 10.82 11.71
C ASN A 164 18.81 10.89 11.60
N PRO A 165 19.51 9.74 11.59
CA PRO A 165 20.97 9.69 11.58
C PRO A 165 21.56 10.38 10.34
N VAL A 166 20.81 10.44 9.23
CA VAL A 166 21.21 11.15 8.01
C VAL A 166 21.14 12.67 8.20
N ASN A 167 20.15 13.16 8.94
CA ASN A 167 20.01 14.59 9.20
C ASN A 167 21.08 15.10 10.18
N GLU A 168 21.51 14.26 11.13
CA GLU A 168 22.69 14.55 11.95
C GLU A 168 23.97 14.60 11.10
N GLN A 169 24.14 13.67 10.15
CA GLN A 169 25.27 13.67 9.22
C GLN A 169 25.27 14.92 8.33
N ILE A 170 24.12 15.33 7.79
CA ILE A 170 23.99 16.56 6.99
C ILE A 170 24.31 17.81 7.83
N THR A 171 23.87 17.83 9.09
CA THR A 171 24.14 18.95 10.01
C THR A 171 25.63 19.04 10.36
N ARG A 172 26.30 17.91 10.61
CA ARG A 172 27.76 17.86 10.81
C ARG A 172 28.54 18.28 9.57
N LEU A 173 28.09 17.90 8.37
CA LEU A 173 28.71 18.34 7.13
C LEU A 173 28.56 19.86 6.92
N ARG A 174 27.37 20.42 7.19
CA ARG A 174 27.15 21.87 7.13
C ARG A 174 28.01 22.64 8.11
N SER A 175 28.15 22.18 9.36
CA SER A 175 28.97 22.88 10.34
C SER A 175 30.46 22.81 10.01
N ALA A 176 30.94 21.69 9.48
CA ALA A 176 32.32 21.55 9.02
C ALA A 176 32.64 22.46 7.82
N LEU A 177 31.70 22.62 6.88
CA LEU A 177 31.88 23.48 5.70
C LEU A 177 31.77 24.97 6.00
N GLN A 178 31.01 25.37 7.02
CA GLN A 178 30.94 26.77 7.48
C GLN A 178 32.22 27.22 8.22
N GLY A 179 32.99 26.28 8.76
CA GLY A 179 34.32 26.54 9.34
C GLY A 179 35.43 26.71 8.30
N PHE A 180 35.17 26.43 7.02
CA PHE A 180 36.14 26.58 5.93
C PHE A 180 35.89 27.90 5.18
N LYS A 181 36.00 29.03 5.89
CA LYS A 181 36.12 30.36 5.30
C LYS A 181 37.55 30.83 5.56
N ALA A 182 38.42 30.57 4.58
CA ALA A 182 39.71 31.25 4.44
C ALA A 182 39.48 32.65 3.85
#